data_AF-D8LHP4-F1
#
_entry.id   AF-D8LHP4-F1
#
_cell.length_a   1.000
_cell.length_b   1.000
_cell.length_c   1.000
_cell.angle_alpha   90.00
_cell.angle_beta   90.00
_cell.angle_gamma   90.00
#
_symmetry.space_group_name_H-M   'P 1'
#
loop_
_entity.id
_entity.type
_entity.pdbx_description
1 polymer ?
#
loop_
_entity_poly.entity_id
_entity_poly.type
_entity_poly.pdbx_seq_one_letter_code
_entity_poly.pdbx_strand_id
1 'polypeptide(L)'
;MPCRQILQTVNTTRCAGGRERGQGSQQGGRGAARSTSSSGSQRRLYAFTRRSEQERRALEQATDDEQAADASSAQQQVEDSSPTAATGNSAQHAVASTGIRNARALRAVSALSQGKGFRAAATALRASATGLDVGVPTEATTTTRPKKILIIMSDTGGGHRASSQALNAALENLYGDQIHTDIVDIWTEYGRFPFAEAVRTYQFLGKRPFLWKLSYDMARFPPTRRWAEVMANLTCHRSFRSCLEKYEPDLVVSMHPLCHHVPLRVLKRIREDTGKEIPFATVVTDLGSAHPTWFDPRGDLTYVPSDVLRERARARGIPQHKLMQFGLPVRDAFWEESSDKQAVQQRLGLKAGVRTALIVGGGDGVGKLHDIATKVADRLASDHHPGQVVVVCGTNNKMREALEAHAWPGEGSGVNVRVLGFVSNMDEWMSASDLLVTKAGPGTIAEACTRGLPVILSSFLPGQEAGNVPYVTDNHFGLYRKKPRDIAHECCLPPGVLPTSELVGRRKGGSASKCC
;
A
#
# COMPACT_ATOMS: atom_id res chain seq x y z
N MET A 1 4.93 15.92 -29.07
CA MET A 1 4.31 15.61 -30.38
C MET A 1 4.96 16.50 -31.44
N PRO A 2 4.92 16.15 -32.75
CA PRO A 2 4.50 14.86 -33.37
C PRO A 2 5.68 13.86 -33.37
N CYS A 3 5.80 12.77 -34.15
CA CYS A 3 4.84 11.94 -34.93
C CYS A 3 4.53 10.63 -34.14
N ARG A 4 3.77 9.60 -34.55
CA ARG A 4 3.13 9.08 -35.79
C ARG A 4 3.96 8.20 -36.76
N GLN A 5 3.33 7.08 -37.16
CA GLN A 5 3.81 5.96 -38.02
C GLN A 5 4.88 5.06 -37.35
N ILE A 6 4.93 3.73 -37.52
CA ILE A 6 4.34 2.82 -38.52
C ILE A 6 3.56 1.64 -37.86
N LEU A 7 2.60 1.06 -38.58
CA LEU A 7 1.82 -0.14 -38.22
C LEU A 7 2.05 -1.24 -39.29
N GLN A 8 1.67 -2.49 -38.96
CA GLN A 8 1.60 -3.69 -39.83
C GLN A 8 2.91 -4.40 -40.22
N THR A 9 3.05 -5.66 -39.76
CA THR A 9 3.03 -6.81 -40.69
C THR A 9 2.44 -8.03 -39.96
N VAL A 10 1.40 -8.63 -40.54
CA VAL A 10 0.90 -9.97 -40.18
C VAL A 10 0.79 -10.76 -41.48
N ASN A 11 1.48 -11.89 -41.56
CA ASN A 11 1.20 -12.97 -42.51
C ASN A 11 1.55 -14.28 -41.79
N THR A 12 0.59 -15.15 -41.48
CA THR A 12 -0.13 -16.05 -42.40
C THR A 12 0.79 -17.02 -43.14
N THR A 13 0.66 -18.30 -42.81
CA THR A 13 1.01 -19.39 -43.73
C THR A 13 -0.03 -20.49 -43.50
N ARG A 14 -0.80 -20.77 -44.55
CA ARG A 14 -1.90 -21.76 -44.55
C ARG A 14 -1.52 -22.89 -45.49
N CYS A 15 -2.07 -24.07 -45.25
CA CYS A 15 -1.74 -25.30 -45.96
C CYS A 15 -1.86 -25.19 -47.49
N ALA A 16 -0.95 -25.87 -48.20
CA ALA A 16 -1.16 -26.33 -49.58
C ALA A 16 -0.97 -27.85 -49.59
N GLY A 17 -1.95 -28.58 -50.14
CA GLY A 17 -1.87 -30.03 -50.32
C GLY A 17 -1.46 -30.40 -51.73
N GLY A 18 -0.51 -31.34 -51.87
CA GLY A 18 -0.16 -31.98 -53.14
C GLY A 18 -0.73 -33.40 -53.19
N ARG A 19 -1.39 -33.75 -54.30
CA ARG A 19 -1.75 -35.14 -54.62
C ARG A 19 -0.65 -35.75 -55.48
N GLU A 20 -0.17 -36.94 -55.13
CA GLU A 20 0.32 -37.91 -56.11
C GLU A 20 -0.23 -39.31 -55.77
N ARG A 21 -0.39 -40.15 -56.80
CA ARG A 21 -0.85 -41.55 -56.69
C ARG A 21 0.29 -42.48 -57.08
N GLY A 22 0.53 -43.51 -56.27
CA GLY A 22 1.37 -44.65 -56.63
C GLY A 22 0.80 -45.93 -56.00
N GLN A 23 0.59 -46.97 -56.81
CA GLN A 23 0.27 -48.33 -56.35
C GLN A 23 1.57 -49.01 -55.88
N GLY A 24 1.61 -50.02 -55.01
CA GLY A 24 0.55 -50.77 -54.33
C GLY A 24 1.16 -51.91 -53.49
N SER A 25 0.47 -53.06 -53.40
CA SER A 25 0.83 -54.31 -52.69
C SER A 25 0.51 -54.39 -51.17
N GLN A 26 0.28 -55.62 -50.72
CA GLN A 26 -0.38 -56.01 -49.47
C GLN A 26 0.63 -56.54 -48.44
N GLN A 27 0.33 -56.41 -47.13
CA GLN A 27 0.06 -57.55 -46.24
C GLN A 27 -0.35 -57.07 -44.82
N GLY A 28 -0.94 -57.98 -44.03
CA GLY A 28 -1.67 -57.64 -42.81
C GLY A 28 -0.86 -57.64 -41.51
N GLY A 29 -1.45 -57.05 -40.46
CA GLY A 29 -0.91 -57.09 -39.09
C GLY A 29 -1.91 -56.50 -38.09
N ARG A 30 -2.40 -57.32 -37.15
CA ARG A 30 -3.33 -56.88 -36.10
C ARG A 30 -2.59 -56.11 -35.00
N GLY A 31 -3.15 -55.01 -34.53
CA GLY A 31 -2.66 -54.30 -33.34
C GLY A 31 -3.68 -53.28 -32.82
N ALA A 32 -4.37 -53.60 -31.73
CA ALA A 32 -5.37 -52.71 -31.14
C ALA A 32 -4.74 -51.79 -30.08
N ALA A 33 -4.91 -50.48 -30.23
CA ALA A 33 -4.61 -49.49 -29.19
C ALA A 33 -5.73 -48.44 -29.13
N ARG A 34 -6.47 -48.39 -28.02
CA ARG A 34 -7.51 -47.37 -27.78
C ARG A 34 -6.86 -46.09 -27.24
N SER A 35 -6.88 -45.01 -28.02
CA SER A 35 -6.49 -43.67 -27.55
C SER A 35 -7.70 -42.89 -27.02
N THR A 36 -7.89 -42.85 -25.69
CA THR A 36 -8.97 -42.08 -25.06
C THR A 36 -8.51 -41.34 -23.80
N SER A 37 -7.92 -40.15 -23.94
CA SER A 37 -7.65 -39.26 -22.78
C SER A 37 -7.34 -37.77 -23.09
N SER A 38 -7.83 -37.16 -24.18
CA SER A 38 -7.67 -35.70 -24.41
C SER A 38 -8.86 -34.82 -23.91
N SER A 39 -10.06 -35.39 -23.77
CA SER A 39 -11.28 -34.65 -23.43
C SER A 39 -11.44 -34.31 -21.93
N GLY A 40 -10.73 -35.01 -21.04
CA GLY A 40 -10.82 -34.81 -19.60
C GLY A 40 -10.11 -33.54 -19.10
N SER A 41 -8.96 -33.21 -19.69
CA SER A 41 -8.13 -32.06 -19.27
C SER A 41 -8.73 -30.73 -19.70
N GLN A 42 -9.25 -30.65 -20.93
CA GLN A 42 -9.94 -29.45 -21.42
C GLN A 42 -11.23 -29.16 -20.66
N ARG A 43 -12.01 -30.18 -20.28
CA ARG A 43 -13.22 -30.00 -19.46
C ARG A 43 -12.90 -29.50 -18.04
N ARG A 44 -11.79 -29.93 -17.44
CA ARG A 44 -11.33 -29.42 -16.13
C ARG A 44 -10.85 -27.98 -16.22
N LEU A 45 -10.11 -27.63 -17.28
CA LEU A 45 -9.66 -26.25 -17.51
C LEU A 45 -10.87 -25.32 -17.69
N TYR A 46 -11.83 -25.69 -18.54
CA TYR A 46 -13.04 -24.88 -18.80
C TYR A 46 -13.94 -24.73 -17.57
N ALA A 47 -14.05 -25.77 -16.74
CA ALA A 47 -14.77 -25.71 -15.46
C ALA A 47 -14.06 -24.84 -14.41
N PHE A 48 -12.72 -24.80 -14.45
CA PHE A 48 -11.92 -23.93 -13.57
C PHE A 48 -12.06 -22.46 -13.98
N THR A 49 -11.98 -22.13 -15.28
CA THR A 49 -12.19 -20.77 -15.79
C THR A 49 -13.58 -20.24 -15.42
N ARG A 50 -14.65 -21.03 -15.65
CA ARG A 50 -16.00 -20.64 -15.23
C ARG A 50 -16.13 -20.40 -13.73
N ARG A 51 -15.44 -21.19 -12.90
CA ARG A 51 -15.48 -21.01 -11.44
C ARG A 51 -14.74 -19.74 -11.01
N SER A 52 -13.60 -19.44 -11.62
CA SER A 52 -12.88 -18.19 -11.35
C SER A 52 -13.67 -16.97 -11.87
N GLU A 53 -14.37 -17.08 -12.99
CA GLU A 53 -15.31 -16.05 -13.48
C GLU A 53 -16.51 -15.86 -12.54
N GLN A 54 -17.08 -16.93 -11.98
CA GLN A 54 -18.17 -16.83 -11.00
C GLN A 54 -17.71 -16.21 -9.68
N GLU A 55 -16.52 -16.59 -9.18
CA GLU A 55 -15.93 -15.99 -7.99
C GLU A 55 -15.56 -14.51 -8.24
N ARG A 56 -15.08 -14.16 -9.44
CA ARG A 56 -14.84 -12.76 -9.85
C ARG A 56 -16.14 -11.94 -9.93
N ARG A 57 -17.19 -12.48 -10.54
CA ARG A 57 -18.51 -11.81 -10.62
C ARG A 57 -19.15 -11.60 -9.25
N ALA A 58 -18.98 -12.54 -8.33
CA ALA A 58 -19.45 -12.39 -6.95
C ALA A 58 -18.69 -11.29 -6.19
N LEU A 59 -17.42 -11.04 -6.53
CA LEU A 59 -16.64 -9.92 -6.02
C LEU A 59 -17.05 -8.60 -6.70
N GLU A 60 -17.13 -8.57 -8.04
CA GLU A 60 -17.58 -7.42 -8.84
C GLU A 60 -18.93 -6.90 -8.34
N GLN A 61 -19.94 -7.79 -8.25
CA GLN A 61 -21.28 -7.44 -7.80
C GLN A 61 -21.32 -6.95 -6.35
N ALA A 62 -20.48 -7.50 -5.46
CA ALA A 62 -20.34 -6.99 -4.09
C ALA A 62 -19.68 -5.60 -4.03
N THR A 63 -18.79 -5.26 -4.96
CA THR A 63 -18.23 -3.89 -5.09
C THR A 63 -19.17 -2.91 -5.77
N ASP A 64 -20.02 -3.36 -6.70
CA ASP A 64 -21.00 -2.50 -7.38
C ASP A 64 -22.16 -2.14 -6.43
N ASP A 65 -22.66 -3.11 -5.65
CA ASP A 65 -23.63 -2.86 -4.57
C ASP A 65 -23.06 -1.91 -3.49
N GLU A 66 -21.75 -1.99 -3.19
CA GLU A 66 -21.06 -1.08 -2.27
C GLU A 66 -20.93 0.34 -2.86
N GLN A 67 -20.61 0.48 -4.15
CA GLN A 67 -20.53 1.77 -4.84
C GLN A 67 -21.90 2.46 -4.96
N ALA A 68 -22.96 1.71 -5.27
CA ALA A 68 -24.32 2.24 -5.34
C ALA A 68 -24.80 2.81 -3.99
N ALA A 69 -24.48 2.14 -2.88
CA ALA A 69 -24.81 2.61 -1.54
C ALA A 69 -24.06 3.90 -1.15
N ASP A 70 -22.76 3.99 -1.45
CA ASP A 70 -21.96 5.20 -1.18
C ASP A 70 -22.38 6.38 -2.10
N ALA A 71 -22.77 6.13 -3.36
CA ALA A 71 -23.25 7.16 -4.29
C ALA A 71 -24.63 7.74 -3.90
N SER A 72 -25.59 6.88 -3.57
CA SER A 72 -26.92 7.31 -3.08
C SER A 72 -26.80 8.16 -1.81
N SER A 73 -25.90 7.77 -0.90
CA SER A 73 -25.59 8.52 0.33
C SER A 73 -24.99 9.90 0.06
N ALA A 74 -24.25 10.07 -1.05
CA ALA A 74 -23.62 11.34 -1.42
C ALA A 74 -24.63 12.31 -2.07
N GLN A 75 -25.51 11.83 -2.95
CA GLN A 75 -26.56 12.67 -3.56
C GLN A 75 -27.50 13.25 -2.51
N GLN A 76 -27.90 12.44 -1.53
CA GLN A 76 -28.80 12.86 -0.46
C GLN A 76 -28.19 13.91 0.50
N GLN A 77 -26.86 14.08 0.51
CA GLN A 77 -26.18 15.17 1.25
C GLN A 77 -26.06 16.47 0.45
N VAL A 78 -26.17 16.42 -0.88
CA VAL A 78 -26.13 17.61 -1.75
C VAL A 78 -27.48 18.31 -1.77
N GLU A 79 -28.59 17.58 -1.76
CA GLU A 79 -29.94 18.18 -1.76
C GLU A 79 -30.27 18.91 -0.44
N ASP A 80 -29.78 18.40 0.69
CA ASP A 80 -30.02 18.95 2.05
C ASP A 80 -29.18 20.21 2.38
N SER A 81 -28.46 20.77 1.40
CA SER A 81 -27.55 21.92 1.57
C SER A 81 -27.83 23.09 0.62
N SER A 82 -29.11 23.42 0.43
CA SER A 82 -29.58 24.64 -0.26
C SER A 82 -29.86 25.80 0.73
N PRO A 83 -29.09 26.91 0.72
CA PRO A 83 -29.40 28.08 1.54
C PRO A 83 -30.45 28.97 0.87
N THR A 84 -31.47 29.37 1.63
CA THR A 84 -32.44 30.40 1.21
C THR A 84 -31.77 31.77 1.06
N ALA A 85 -32.15 32.51 0.02
CA ALA A 85 -31.47 33.74 -0.38
C ALA A 85 -31.83 34.96 0.49
N ALA A 86 -30.83 35.81 0.77
CA ALA A 86 -31.02 37.19 1.20
C ALA A 86 -29.96 38.12 0.57
N THR A 87 -30.45 39.24 0.04
CA THR A 87 -29.80 40.32 -0.73
C THR A 87 -28.57 40.99 -0.09
N GLY A 88 -27.60 41.44 -0.92
CA GLY A 88 -26.58 42.42 -0.52
C GLY A 88 -25.56 42.74 -1.62
N ASN A 89 -25.36 44.01 -1.97
CA ASN A 89 -24.63 44.45 -3.17
C ASN A 89 -23.20 45.00 -2.86
N SER A 90 -22.33 45.04 -3.88
CA SER A 90 -21.29 46.07 -4.19
C SER A 90 -19.78 45.72 -4.24
N ALA A 91 -19.10 46.42 -5.18
CA ALA A 91 -17.65 46.62 -5.43
C ALA A 91 -16.74 45.38 -5.67
N GLN A 92 -16.10 45.14 -6.83
CA GLN A 92 -15.25 45.97 -7.72
C GLN A 92 -14.00 46.59 -7.05
N HIS A 93 -12.82 45.98 -7.23
CA HIS A 93 -11.53 46.66 -7.50
C HIS A 93 -10.41 45.63 -7.84
N ALA A 94 -9.27 46.12 -8.34
CA ALA A 94 -7.98 45.41 -8.56
C ALA A 94 -7.79 44.55 -9.84
N VAL A 95 -7.74 45.21 -11.00
CA VAL A 95 -7.03 44.71 -12.21
C VAL A 95 -5.81 45.61 -12.47
N ALA A 96 -4.64 45.27 -11.92
CA ALA A 96 -3.38 46.00 -12.18
C ALA A 96 -2.10 45.26 -11.72
N SER A 97 -1.70 44.15 -12.36
CA SER A 97 -0.34 43.59 -12.17
C SER A 97 0.22 42.74 -13.33
N THR A 98 -0.50 42.60 -14.45
CA THR A 98 -0.16 41.66 -15.54
C THR A 98 0.72 42.26 -16.66
N GLY A 99 1.40 43.40 -16.41
CA GLY A 99 2.10 44.16 -17.46
C GLY A 99 3.57 43.81 -17.74
N ILE A 100 4.31 43.22 -16.78
CA ILE A 100 5.79 43.18 -16.82
C ILE A 100 6.37 41.83 -17.27
N ARG A 101 5.56 40.75 -17.33
CA ARG A 101 6.08 39.39 -17.62
C ARG A 101 6.30 39.08 -19.11
N ASN A 102 5.66 39.80 -20.04
CA ASN A 102 5.68 39.42 -21.47
C ASN A 102 6.89 39.92 -22.28
N ALA A 103 7.65 40.93 -21.80
CA ALA A 103 8.79 41.47 -22.55
C ALA A 103 10.03 40.55 -22.56
N ARG A 104 10.18 39.65 -21.57
CA ARG A 104 11.36 38.75 -21.46
C ARG A 104 11.16 37.40 -22.16
N ALA A 105 9.94 36.88 -22.24
CA ALA A 105 9.64 35.63 -22.95
C ALA A 105 9.97 35.74 -24.46
N LEU A 106 9.69 36.88 -25.08
CA LEU A 106 9.91 37.13 -26.52
C LEU A 106 11.39 37.08 -26.95
N ARG A 107 12.35 37.37 -26.06
CA ARG A 107 13.79 37.26 -26.38
C ARG A 107 14.31 35.82 -26.37
N ALA A 108 13.72 34.92 -25.58
CA ALA A 108 14.12 33.52 -25.54
C ALA A 108 13.72 32.76 -26.83
N VAL A 109 12.56 33.09 -27.40
CA VAL A 109 12.07 32.48 -28.66
C VAL A 109 12.97 32.82 -29.85
N SER A 110 13.57 34.01 -29.87
CA SER A 110 14.51 34.44 -30.94
C SER A 110 15.85 33.68 -30.95
N ALA A 111 16.29 33.13 -29.80
CA ALA A 111 17.54 32.40 -29.71
C ALA A 111 17.46 30.95 -30.25
N LEU A 112 16.25 30.37 -30.28
CA LEU A 112 16.01 28.98 -30.69
C LEU A 112 15.87 28.80 -32.21
N SER A 113 15.69 29.88 -32.98
CA SER A 113 15.57 29.82 -34.44
C SER A 113 16.90 29.81 -35.21
N GLN A 114 18.05 29.91 -34.52
CA GLN A 114 19.38 30.01 -35.12
C GLN A 114 20.34 28.83 -34.83
N GLY A 115 19.82 27.67 -34.42
CA GLY A 115 20.52 26.38 -34.57
C GLY A 115 21.86 26.22 -33.84
N LYS A 116 22.04 26.82 -32.66
CA LYS A 116 23.26 26.63 -31.83
C LYS A 116 22.99 25.73 -30.62
N GLY A 117 23.92 24.82 -30.34
CA GLY A 117 23.71 23.65 -29.47
C GLY A 117 23.44 23.93 -27.99
N PHE A 118 22.78 22.96 -27.35
CA PHE A 118 22.17 23.01 -26.01
C PHE A 118 23.09 23.44 -24.85
N ARG A 119 24.41 23.40 -25.04
CA ARG A 119 25.41 23.68 -23.99
C ARG A 119 25.62 25.18 -23.73
N ALA A 120 25.32 26.06 -24.69
CA ALA A 120 25.49 27.52 -24.52
C ALA A 120 24.34 28.17 -23.72
N ALA A 121 23.11 27.67 -23.87
CA ALA A 121 21.94 28.19 -23.16
C ALA A 121 22.01 27.95 -21.64
N ALA A 122 22.59 26.81 -21.22
CA ALA A 122 22.76 26.46 -19.81
C ALA A 122 23.74 27.41 -19.07
N THR A 123 24.80 27.86 -19.74
CA THR A 123 25.78 28.81 -19.16
C THR A 123 25.20 30.22 -19.05
N ALA A 124 24.40 30.66 -20.03
CA ALA A 124 23.73 31.97 -19.99
C ALA A 124 22.70 32.08 -18.84
N LEU A 125 21.99 31.00 -18.51
CA LEU A 125 21.10 30.98 -17.34
C LEU A 125 21.84 30.97 -16.00
N ARG A 126 23.07 30.44 -15.92
CA ARG A 126 23.86 30.44 -14.69
C ARG A 126 24.60 31.76 -14.41
N ALA A 127 24.90 32.55 -15.43
CA ALA A 127 25.65 33.81 -15.29
C ALA A 127 24.79 35.05 -15.01
N SER A 128 23.45 34.94 -15.02
CA SER A 128 22.53 36.08 -14.80
C SER A 128 21.98 36.16 -13.36
N ALA A 129 22.59 35.45 -12.41
CA ALA A 129 22.14 35.33 -11.02
C ALA A 129 23.12 35.93 -9.98
N THR A 130 24.09 36.73 -10.42
CA THR A 130 25.10 37.37 -9.55
C THR A 130 25.34 38.82 -9.96
N GLY A 131 25.05 39.77 -9.06
CA GLY A 131 25.45 41.17 -9.22
C GLY A 131 24.31 42.19 -9.25
N LEU A 132 23.72 42.47 -8.09
CA LEU A 132 23.29 43.83 -7.72
C LEU A 132 23.24 43.90 -6.19
N ASP A 133 23.99 44.84 -5.64
CA ASP A 133 24.28 44.97 -4.21
C ASP A 133 23.09 45.56 -3.45
N VAL A 134 22.66 44.88 -2.38
CA VAL A 134 21.75 45.40 -1.36
C VAL A 134 22.35 44.94 -0.04
N GLY A 135 22.73 45.91 0.79
CA GLY A 135 23.73 45.74 1.84
C GLY A 135 23.49 44.53 2.76
N VAL A 136 24.59 43.85 3.08
CA VAL A 136 24.66 42.71 4.01
C VAL A 136 23.89 43.03 5.30
N PRO A 137 22.75 42.39 5.56
CA PRO A 137 22.29 42.23 6.93
C PRO A 137 23.30 41.29 7.57
N THR A 138 23.94 41.73 8.65
CA THR A 138 24.71 40.86 9.55
C THR A 138 23.94 39.57 9.77
N GLU A 139 24.59 38.40 9.72
CA GLU A 139 23.96 37.13 10.02
C GLU A 139 23.37 37.17 11.44
N ALA A 140 22.10 37.56 11.52
CA ALA A 140 21.25 37.22 12.63
C ALA A 140 21.06 35.72 12.52
N THR A 141 21.92 34.97 13.24
CA THR A 141 21.69 33.58 13.58
C THR A 141 20.42 33.52 14.41
N THR A 142 19.26 33.62 13.74
CA THR A 142 17.98 33.30 14.33
C THR A 142 18.05 31.81 14.62
N THR A 143 18.42 31.50 15.86
CA THR A 143 18.31 30.18 16.47
C THR A 143 16.83 29.84 16.58
N THR A 144 16.19 29.59 15.43
CA THR A 144 14.80 29.18 15.35
C THR A 144 14.70 27.88 16.12
N ARG A 145 13.97 27.90 17.24
CA ARG A 145 13.76 26.70 18.06
C ARG A 145 13.34 25.53 17.17
N PRO A 146 13.76 24.30 17.47
CA PRO A 146 13.36 23.12 16.71
C PRO A 146 11.84 23.08 16.54
N LYS A 147 11.38 22.74 15.34
CA LYS A 147 9.94 22.64 15.03
C LYS A 147 9.38 21.38 15.67
N LYS A 148 8.38 21.54 16.52
CA LYS A 148 7.74 20.44 17.25
C LYS A 148 6.70 19.76 16.36
N ILE A 149 6.87 18.48 16.05
CA ILE A 149 5.95 17.68 15.23
C ILE A 149 5.31 16.62 16.14
N LEU A 150 3.99 16.67 16.33
CA LEU A 150 3.27 15.67 17.11
C LEU A 150 2.57 14.67 16.19
N ILE A 151 3.06 13.44 16.18
CA ILE A 151 2.46 12.30 15.48
C ILE A 151 1.45 11.62 16.42
N ILE A 152 0.16 11.74 16.10
CA ILE A 152 -0.92 11.11 16.85
C ILE A 152 -1.42 9.84 16.17
N MET A 153 -1.55 8.76 16.94
CA MET A 153 -1.94 7.45 16.43
C MET A 153 -2.67 6.61 17.50
N SER A 154 -2.92 5.32 17.22
CA SER A 154 -3.30 4.36 18.26
C SER A 154 -2.85 2.93 17.93
N ASP A 155 -2.53 2.13 18.94
CA ASP A 155 -1.98 0.77 18.81
C ASP A 155 -2.99 -0.32 18.37
N THR A 156 -4.06 0.07 17.66
CA THR A 156 -5.03 -0.90 17.12
C THR A 156 -4.42 -1.66 15.93
N GLY A 157 -3.85 -2.84 16.20
CA GLY A 157 -3.33 -3.76 15.16
C GLY A 157 -1.89 -3.51 14.71
N GLY A 158 -1.13 -2.67 15.43
CA GLY A 158 0.33 -2.50 15.29
C GLY A 158 0.84 -1.80 14.02
N GLY A 159 0.14 -1.92 12.88
CA GLY A 159 0.56 -1.33 11.60
C GLY A 159 0.70 0.20 11.66
N HIS A 160 -0.20 0.88 12.36
CA HIS A 160 -0.14 2.34 12.55
C HIS A 160 1.13 2.78 13.29
N ARG A 161 1.56 2.06 14.33
CA ARG A 161 2.80 2.36 15.06
C ARG A 161 4.02 2.18 14.17
N ALA A 162 4.09 1.10 13.39
CA ALA A 162 5.19 0.86 12.46
C ALA A 162 5.30 1.97 11.40
N SER A 163 4.19 2.41 10.82
CA SER A 163 4.17 3.55 9.88
C SER A 163 4.53 4.88 10.55
N SER A 164 4.11 5.10 11.80
CA SER A 164 4.46 6.30 12.57
C SER A 164 5.97 6.36 12.87
N GLN A 165 6.56 5.22 13.23
CA GLN A 165 8.01 5.09 13.46
C GLN A 165 8.82 5.25 12.17
N ALA A 166 8.34 4.70 11.05
CA ALA A 166 8.96 4.90 9.74
C ALA A 166 8.95 6.37 9.31
N LEU A 167 7.84 7.09 9.51
CA LEU A 167 7.76 8.52 9.25
C LEU A 167 8.68 9.32 10.19
N ASN A 168 8.74 8.96 11.47
CA ASN A 168 9.61 9.61 12.44
C ASN A 168 11.08 9.51 12.04
N ALA A 169 11.56 8.29 11.77
CA ALA A 169 12.94 8.06 11.33
C ALA A 169 13.26 8.82 10.03
N ALA A 170 12.31 8.94 9.10
CA ALA A 170 12.46 9.75 7.89
C ALA A 170 12.60 11.25 8.18
N LEU A 171 11.80 11.78 9.10
CA LEU A 171 11.88 13.18 9.50
C LEU A 171 13.20 13.48 10.24
N GLU A 172 13.60 12.61 11.17
CA GLU A 172 14.88 12.71 11.88
C GLU A 172 16.08 12.64 10.93
N ASN A 173 16.10 11.68 10.00
CA ASN A 173 17.18 11.53 9.02
C ASN A 173 17.29 12.71 8.03
N LEU A 174 16.17 13.39 7.70
CA LEU A 174 16.16 14.50 6.74
C LEU A 174 16.44 15.86 7.36
N TYR A 175 16.05 16.08 8.62
CA TYR A 175 16.08 17.41 9.24
C TYR A 175 16.96 17.50 10.50
N GLY A 176 17.24 16.39 11.17
CA GLY A 176 18.01 16.35 12.41
C GLY A 176 17.47 17.32 13.46
N ASP A 177 18.38 18.04 14.13
CA ASP A 177 18.08 18.98 15.22
C ASP A 177 17.19 20.18 14.83
N GLN A 178 16.84 20.36 13.55
CA GLN A 178 15.87 21.38 13.11
C GLN A 178 14.43 21.07 13.54
N ILE A 179 14.15 19.82 13.90
CA ILE A 179 12.84 19.35 14.34
C ILE A 179 12.95 18.60 15.67
N HIS A 180 11.81 18.44 16.34
CA HIS A 180 11.63 17.51 17.44
C HIS A 180 10.30 16.81 17.25
N THR A 181 10.27 15.48 17.39
CA THR A 181 9.11 14.68 17.04
C THR A 181 8.66 13.81 18.20
N ASP A 182 7.36 13.81 18.49
CA ASP A 182 6.72 12.95 19.50
C ASP A 182 5.73 12.00 18.82
N ILE A 183 5.72 10.71 19.19
CA ILE A 183 4.68 9.76 18.78
C ILE A 183 3.82 9.41 20.01
N VAL A 184 2.52 9.72 19.95
CA VAL A 184 1.58 9.55 21.09
C VAL A 184 0.41 8.65 20.68
N ASP A 185 0.11 7.62 21.50
CA ASP A 185 -1.18 6.92 21.40
C ASP A 185 -2.21 7.74 22.16
N ILE A 186 -2.81 8.70 21.45
CA ILE A 186 -3.70 9.69 22.04
C ILE A 186 -4.94 9.07 22.68
N TRP A 187 -5.33 7.86 22.27
CA TRP A 187 -6.45 7.13 22.87
C TRP A 187 -6.04 6.38 24.13
N THR A 188 -4.91 5.70 24.14
CA THR A 188 -4.42 4.98 25.34
C THR A 188 -3.93 5.95 26.43
N GLU A 189 -3.22 7.02 26.06
CA GLU A 189 -2.62 7.96 27.01
C GLU A 189 -3.58 9.09 27.46
N TYR A 190 -4.43 9.58 26.54
CA TYR A 190 -5.29 10.74 26.78
C TYR A 190 -6.79 10.47 26.59
N GLY A 191 -7.18 9.26 26.15
CA GLY A 191 -8.59 8.89 26.05
C GLY A 191 -9.28 8.80 27.41
N ARG A 192 -10.61 8.73 27.37
CA ARG A 192 -11.45 8.46 28.55
C ARG A 192 -12.35 7.26 28.27
N PHE A 193 -12.79 6.57 29.31
CA PHE A 193 -13.69 5.44 29.17
C PHE A 193 -14.94 5.82 28.36
N PRO A 194 -15.40 5.01 27.39
CA PRO A 194 -14.86 3.69 27.00
C PRO A 194 -13.68 3.72 26.03
N PHE A 195 -13.38 4.87 25.40
CA PHE A 195 -12.39 4.99 24.32
C PHE A 195 -10.94 4.71 24.74
N ALA A 196 -10.58 4.91 26.01
CA ALA A 196 -9.27 4.51 26.54
C ALA A 196 -8.99 3.00 26.43
N GLU A 197 -10.04 2.17 26.34
CA GLU A 197 -9.95 0.71 26.18
C GLU A 197 -9.97 0.29 24.70
N ALA A 198 -9.77 1.21 23.75
CA ALA A 198 -9.83 0.93 22.31
C ALA A 198 -8.86 -0.18 21.88
N VAL A 199 -7.61 -0.16 22.37
CA VAL A 199 -6.59 -1.18 22.04
C VAL A 199 -7.00 -2.56 22.56
N ARG A 200 -7.48 -2.66 23.81
CA ARG A 200 -7.94 -3.95 24.38
C ARG A 200 -9.18 -4.47 23.67
N THR A 201 -10.11 -3.57 23.34
CA THR A 201 -11.34 -3.88 22.59
C THR A 201 -11.01 -4.38 21.18
N TYR A 202 -10.09 -3.72 20.48
CA TYR A 202 -9.57 -4.16 19.18
C TYR A 202 -8.96 -5.57 19.27
N GLN A 203 -8.06 -5.81 20.23
CA GLN A 203 -7.40 -7.12 20.39
C GLN A 203 -8.39 -8.26 20.72
N PHE A 204 -9.49 -7.96 21.41
CA PHE A 204 -10.55 -8.92 21.69
C PHE A 204 -11.41 -9.21 20.44
N LEU A 205 -11.79 -8.18 19.70
CA LEU A 205 -12.64 -8.31 18.50
C LEU A 205 -11.88 -8.89 17.31
N GLY A 206 -10.63 -8.50 17.07
CA GLY A 206 -9.80 -8.99 15.96
C GLY A 206 -9.57 -10.50 15.98
N LYS A 207 -9.57 -11.12 17.16
CA LYS A 207 -9.53 -12.59 17.35
C LYS A 207 -10.85 -13.29 16.96
N ARG A 208 -11.91 -12.54 16.63
CA ARG A 208 -13.27 -13.01 16.39
C ARG A 208 -13.84 -12.37 15.11
N PRO A 209 -13.50 -12.88 13.90
CA PRO A 209 -13.75 -12.20 12.63
C PRO A 209 -15.20 -11.73 12.37
N PHE A 210 -16.20 -12.45 12.88
CA PHE A 210 -17.60 -12.04 12.79
C PHE A 210 -17.91 -10.80 13.65
N LEU A 211 -17.47 -10.78 14.91
CA LEU A 211 -17.65 -9.64 15.79
C LEU A 211 -16.82 -8.44 15.32
N TRP A 212 -15.61 -8.70 14.81
CA TRP A 212 -14.81 -7.67 14.15
C TRP A 212 -15.58 -7.01 13.00
N LYS A 213 -16.08 -7.82 12.04
CA LYS A 213 -16.85 -7.29 10.90
C LYS A 213 -18.05 -6.46 11.36
N LEU A 214 -18.85 -6.98 12.29
CA LEU A 214 -20.00 -6.25 12.83
C LEU A 214 -19.59 -4.91 13.45
N SER A 215 -18.53 -4.89 14.26
CA SER A 215 -18.03 -3.65 14.88
C SER A 215 -17.50 -2.64 13.86
N TYR A 216 -16.84 -3.11 12.79
CA TYR A 216 -16.32 -2.27 11.70
C TYR A 216 -17.45 -1.67 10.85
N ASP A 217 -18.44 -2.49 10.49
CA ASP A 217 -19.62 -2.03 9.74
C ASP A 217 -20.45 -1.02 10.58
N MET A 218 -20.60 -1.26 11.89
CA MET A 218 -21.21 -0.31 12.82
C MET A 218 -20.41 0.99 12.95
N ALA A 219 -19.08 0.97 12.90
CA ALA A 219 -18.24 2.17 12.90
C ALA A 219 -18.31 2.96 11.58
N ARG A 220 -18.57 2.27 10.45
CA ARG A 220 -18.78 2.90 9.13
C ARG A 220 -20.15 3.58 9.02
N PHE A 221 -21.19 3.00 9.61
CA PHE A 221 -22.58 3.47 9.48
C PHE A 221 -22.76 4.91 10.04
N PRO A 222 -23.32 5.88 9.28
CA PRO A 222 -23.25 7.29 9.66
C PRO A 222 -23.89 7.68 11.00
N PRO A 223 -25.08 7.17 11.39
CA PRO A 223 -25.70 7.51 12.68
C PRO A 223 -24.87 7.05 13.89
N THR A 224 -24.39 5.80 13.90
CA THR A 224 -23.55 5.24 14.97
C THR A 224 -22.18 5.90 15.00
N ARG A 225 -21.58 6.19 13.84
CA ARG A 225 -20.35 6.97 13.72
C ARG A 225 -20.50 8.36 14.34
N ARG A 226 -21.55 9.10 13.96
CA ARG A 226 -21.83 10.46 14.47
C ARG A 226 -22.11 10.46 15.97
N TRP A 227 -22.79 9.44 16.49
CA TRP A 227 -22.97 9.24 17.93
C TRP A 227 -21.64 9.01 18.65
N ALA A 228 -20.79 8.11 18.14
CA ALA A 228 -19.48 7.83 18.70
C ALA A 228 -18.56 9.08 18.67
N GLU A 229 -18.57 9.84 17.58
CA GLU A 229 -17.89 11.12 17.42
C GLU A 229 -18.35 12.19 18.44
N VAL A 230 -19.65 12.26 18.73
CA VAL A 230 -20.20 13.15 19.77
C VAL A 230 -19.76 12.70 21.16
N MET A 231 -19.88 11.41 21.48
CA MET A 231 -19.46 10.86 22.78
C MET A 231 -17.96 10.99 23.02
N ALA A 232 -17.13 10.76 22.00
CA ALA A 232 -15.70 10.98 22.04
C ALA A 232 -15.36 12.46 22.27
N ASN A 233 -16.07 13.38 21.60
CA ASN A 233 -15.87 14.81 21.82
C ASN A 233 -16.27 15.23 23.25
N LEU A 234 -17.41 14.77 23.76
CA LEU A 234 -17.87 15.10 25.11
C LEU A 234 -16.92 14.60 26.21
N THR A 235 -16.36 13.40 26.05
CA THR A 235 -15.49 12.77 27.08
C THR A 235 -14.02 13.12 26.93
N CYS A 236 -13.48 13.17 25.71
CA CYS A 236 -12.03 13.24 25.47
C CYS A 236 -11.51 14.64 25.12
N HIS A 237 -12.36 15.60 24.70
CA HIS A 237 -11.90 16.92 24.22
C HIS A 237 -10.98 17.66 25.21
N ARG A 238 -11.30 17.71 26.50
CA ARG A 238 -10.43 18.36 27.51
C ARG A 238 -9.08 17.66 27.65
N SER A 239 -9.08 16.33 27.56
CA SER A 239 -7.91 15.48 27.70
C SER A 239 -6.98 15.61 26.48
N PHE A 240 -7.57 15.61 25.27
CA PHE A 240 -6.85 15.83 24.01
C PHE A 240 -6.32 17.27 23.88
N ARG A 241 -7.03 18.25 24.45
CA ARG A 241 -6.52 19.62 24.61
C ARG A 241 -5.29 19.67 25.51
N SER A 242 -5.33 19.03 26.67
CA SER A 242 -4.16 18.91 27.55
C SER A 242 -2.97 18.22 26.88
N CYS A 243 -3.20 17.23 26.00
CA CYS A 243 -2.17 16.66 25.14
C CYS A 243 -1.53 17.74 24.23
N LEU A 244 -2.34 18.41 23.42
CA LEU A 244 -1.86 19.41 22.47
C LEU A 244 -1.21 20.64 23.15
N GLU A 245 -1.68 21.04 24.33
CA GLU A 245 -1.08 22.11 25.13
C GLU A 245 0.22 21.67 25.82
N LYS A 246 0.38 20.39 26.19
CA LYS A 246 1.64 19.84 26.74
C LYS A 246 2.76 19.80 25.70
N TYR A 247 2.46 19.30 24.49
CA TYR A 247 3.46 19.13 23.44
C TYR A 247 3.71 20.43 22.64
N GLU A 248 2.76 21.37 22.65
CA GLU A 248 2.82 22.66 21.93
C GLU A 248 3.18 22.56 20.42
N PRO A 249 2.67 21.61 19.64
CA PRO A 249 3.16 21.34 18.29
C PRO A 249 3.11 22.55 17.36
N ASP A 250 4.04 22.58 16.41
CA ASP A 250 4.02 23.42 15.20
C ASP A 250 3.35 22.69 14.03
N LEU A 251 3.22 21.36 14.10
CA LEU A 251 2.52 20.50 13.14
C LEU A 251 1.95 19.29 13.89
N VAL A 252 0.70 18.90 13.58
CA VAL A 252 0.12 17.63 14.00
C VAL A 252 0.01 16.69 12.80
N VAL A 253 0.43 15.43 12.94
CA VAL A 253 0.30 14.39 11.92
C VAL A 253 -0.55 13.25 12.46
N SER A 254 -1.68 12.97 11.81
CA SER A 254 -2.58 11.85 12.12
C SER A 254 -2.23 10.61 11.30
N MET A 255 -1.86 9.54 11.99
CA MET A 255 -1.49 8.23 11.41
C MET A 255 -2.56 7.14 11.66
N HIS A 256 -3.77 7.54 12.06
CA HIS A 256 -4.83 6.60 12.48
C HIS A 256 -6.24 7.12 12.16
N PRO A 257 -7.18 6.29 11.67
CA PRO A 257 -8.49 6.75 11.20
C PRO A 257 -9.32 7.47 12.27
N LEU A 258 -9.17 7.14 13.56
CA LEU A 258 -9.95 7.75 14.63
C LEU A 258 -9.33 9.05 15.18
N CYS A 259 -8.14 9.44 14.73
CA CYS A 259 -7.39 10.59 15.26
C CYS A 259 -7.71 11.93 14.56
N HIS A 260 -8.83 12.03 13.84
CA HIS A 260 -9.23 13.23 13.09
C HIS A 260 -10.21 14.11 13.86
N HIS A 261 -11.39 13.56 14.18
CA HIS A 261 -12.56 14.35 14.54
C HIS A 261 -12.41 15.21 15.80
N VAL A 262 -11.91 14.61 16.89
CA VAL A 262 -11.71 15.31 18.17
C VAL A 262 -10.48 16.23 18.11
N PRO A 263 -9.29 15.80 17.64
CA PRO A 263 -8.13 16.68 17.50
C PRO A 263 -8.40 17.92 16.63
N LEU A 264 -9.08 17.78 15.48
CA LEU A 264 -9.44 18.92 14.63
C LEU A 264 -10.41 19.91 15.31
N ARG A 265 -11.30 19.44 16.19
CA ARG A 265 -12.15 20.33 17.01
C ARG A 265 -11.35 21.05 18.09
N VAL A 266 -10.43 20.35 18.75
CA VAL A 266 -9.55 20.92 19.76
C VAL A 266 -8.61 21.96 19.14
N LEU A 267 -8.01 21.68 17.98
CA LEU A 267 -7.16 22.64 17.24
C LEU A 267 -7.95 23.89 16.82
N LYS A 268 -9.17 23.72 16.29
CA LYS A 268 -10.08 24.85 16.02
C LYS A 268 -10.27 25.70 17.28
N ARG A 269 -10.48 25.07 18.45
CA ARG A 269 -10.69 25.80 19.71
C ARG A 269 -9.42 26.48 20.23
N ILE A 270 -8.25 25.85 20.10
CA ILE A 270 -6.96 26.47 20.42
C ILE A 270 -6.75 27.72 19.56
N ARG A 271 -7.06 27.66 18.26
CA ARG A 271 -7.00 28.83 17.37
C ARG A 271 -7.97 29.93 17.79
N GLU A 272 -9.21 29.59 18.19
CA GLU A 272 -10.19 30.56 18.71
C GLU A 272 -9.72 31.23 20.02
N ASP A 273 -9.11 30.46 20.93
CA ASP A 273 -8.71 30.95 22.27
C ASP A 273 -7.36 31.68 22.27
N THR A 274 -6.46 31.39 21.31
CA THR A 274 -5.05 31.87 21.34
C THR A 274 -4.57 32.55 20.07
N GLY A 275 -5.32 32.48 18.97
CA GLY A 275 -4.87 32.89 17.64
C GLY A 275 -3.80 31.97 17.00
N LYS A 276 -3.24 31.00 17.73
CA LYS A 276 -2.24 30.06 17.18
C LYS A 276 -2.88 29.11 16.18
N GLU A 277 -2.45 29.18 14.94
CA GLU A 277 -2.77 28.18 13.91
C GLU A 277 -1.73 27.06 13.95
N ILE A 278 -2.19 25.81 14.00
CA ILE A 278 -1.35 24.60 14.02
C ILE A 278 -1.85 23.72 12.87
N PRO A 279 -1.08 23.57 11.78
CA PRO A 279 -1.44 22.71 10.68
C PRO A 279 -1.66 21.25 11.09
N PHE A 280 -2.59 20.60 10.41
CA PHE A 280 -2.95 19.20 10.62
C PHE A 280 -2.82 18.41 9.31
N ALA A 281 -1.90 17.45 9.27
CA ALA A 281 -1.72 16.52 8.17
C ALA A 281 -2.29 15.14 8.51
N THR A 282 -2.89 14.47 7.52
CA THR A 282 -3.30 13.06 7.61
C THR A 282 -2.40 12.21 6.73
N VAL A 283 -1.88 11.10 7.26
CA VAL A 283 -1.17 10.09 6.46
C VAL A 283 -1.96 8.78 6.55
N VAL A 284 -2.64 8.42 5.46
CA VAL A 284 -3.50 7.23 5.41
C VAL A 284 -2.64 5.98 5.34
N THR A 285 -2.75 5.11 6.36
CA THR A 285 -1.98 3.87 6.47
C THR A 285 -2.71 2.62 5.96
N ASP A 286 -3.97 2.76 5.54
CA ASP A 286 -4.70 1.70 4.84
C ASP A 286 -4.39 1.79 3.33
N LEU A 287 -4.52 0.71 2.55
CA LEU A 287 -3.97 0.64 1.18
C LEU A 287 -5.02 0.60 0.05
N GLY A 288 -5.94 -0.37 0.06
CA GLY A 288 -6.98 -0.54 -0.97
C GLY A 288 -8.43 -0.39 -0.47
N SER A 289 -8.64 -0.51 0.84
CA SER A 289 -9.83 -0.05 1.56
C SER A 289 -9.40 0.97 2.61
N ALA A 290 -10.26 1.93 2.96
CA ALA A 290 -9.99 2.90 4.02
C ALA A 290 -11.27 3.21 4.80
N HIS A 291 -11.16 3.35 6.12
CA HIS A 291 -12.29 3.77 6.95
C HIS A 291 -12.70 5.23 6.63
N PRO A 292 -14.02 5.58 6.56
CA PRO A 292 -14.46 6.94 6.23
C PRO A 292 -13.83 8.08 7.03
N THR A 293 -13.47 7.84 8.29
CA THR A 293 -12.96 8.87 9.21
C THR A 293 -11.53 9.32 8.91
N TRP A 294 -10.83 8.70 7.96
CA TRP A 294 -9.57 9.23 7.41
C TRP A 294 -9.77 10.56 6.66
N PHE A 295 -10.93 10.74 6.03
CA PHE A 295 -11.14 11.83 5.08
C PHE A 295 -11.95 12.95 5.73
N ASP A 296 -11.25 13.85 6.41
CA ASP A 296 -11.83 15.06 7.02
C ASP A 296 -11.32 16.33 6.32
N PRO A 297 -12.17 17.06 5.57
CA PRO A 297 -11.74 18.22 4.77
C PRO A 297 -11.26 19.42 5.60
N ARG A 298 -11.43 19.37 6.93
CA ARG A 298 -10.91 20.36 7.89
C ARG A 298 -9.39 20.26 8.08
N GLY A 299 -8.77 19.11 7.78
CA GLY A 299 -7.31 18.97 7.78
C GLY A 299 -6.66 19.75 6.62
N ASP A 300 -5.38 20.08 6.74
CA ASP A 300 -4.65 20.91 5.77
C ASP A 300 -4.11 20.11 4.60
N LEU A 301 -3.56 18.91 4.87
CA LEU A 301 -3.06 17.98 3.87
C LEU A 301 -3.51 16.55 4.16
N THR A 302 -3.72 15.76 3.12
CA THR A 302 -4.03 14.33 3.19
C THR A 302 -3.13 13.57 2.24
N TYR A 303 -2.24 12.75 2.79
CA TYR A 303 -1.37 11.83 2.06
C TYR A 303 -2.07 10.48 1.94
N VAL A 304 -2.26 10.01 0.70
CA VAL A 304 -2.85 8.70 0.38
C VAL A 304 -1.84 7.80 -0.32
N PRO A 305 -1.88 6.47 -0.11
CA PRO A 305 -0.89 5.56 -0.69
C PRO A 305 -1.28 4.94 -2.04
N SER A 306 -2.50 5.20 -2.56
CA SER A 306 -2.97 4.56 -3.79
C SER A 306 -3.97 5.42 -4.54
N ASP A 307 -4.09 5.18 -5.86
CA ASP A 307 -5.11 5.81 -6.70
C ASP A 307 -6.53 5.53 -6.17
N VAL A 308 -6.80 4.31 -5.71
CA VAL A 308 -8.10 3.91 -5.12
C VAL A 308 -8.45 4.79 -3.93
N LEU A 309 -7.48 5.09 -3.06
CA LEU A 309 -7.72 5.94 -1.90
C LEU A 309 -7.70 7.44 -2.23
N ARG A 310 -6.98 7.86 -3.28
CA ARG A 310 -7.10 9.21 -3.84
C ARG A 310 -8.52 9.48 -4.33
N GLU A 311 -9.12 8.53 -5.06
CA GLU A 311 -10.50 8.68 -5.53
C GLU A 311 -11.53 8.64 -4.40
N ARG A 312 -11.34 7.79 -3.39
CA ARG A 312 -12.19 7.79 -2.18
C ARG A 312 -12.07 9.09 -1.37
N ALA A 313 -10.88 9.66 -1.24
CA ALA A 313 -10.67 10.96 -0.60
C ALA A 313 -11.40 12.08 -1.35
N ARG A 314 -11.29 12.12 -2.69
CA ARG A 314 -11.99 13.06 -3.56
C ARG A 314 -13.51 12.93 -3.45
N ALA A 315 -14.04 11.70 -3.47
CA ALA A 315 -15.46 11.41 -3.29
C ALA A 315 -16.01 11.81 -1.90
N ARG A 316 -15.12 11.97 -0.91
CA ARG A 316 -15.46 12.44 0.45
C ARG A 316 -15.13 13.92 0.66
N GLY A 317 -14.93 14.68 -0.43
CA GLY A 317 -14.81 16.13 -0.40
C GLY A 317 -13.43 16.69 -0.05
N ILE A 318 -12.38 15.86 -0.05
CA ILE A 318 -11.00 16.37 0.09
C ILE A 318 -10.62 17.13 -1.21
N PRO A 319 -10.29 18.43 -1.14
CA PRO A 319 -9.88 19.21 -2.32
C PRO A 319 -8.58 18.68 -2.92
N GLN A 320 -8.48 18.70 -4.26
CA GLN A 320 -7.30 18.21 -4.97
C GLN A 320 -5.99 18.87 -4.53
N HIS A 321 -5.99 20.16 -4.18
CA HIS A 321 -4.79 20.86 -3.71
C HIS A 321 -4.32 20.45 -2.31
N LYS A 322 -5.17 19.75 -1.53
CA LYS A 322 -4.82 19.17 -0.23
C LYS A 322 -4.34 17.71 -0.33
N LEU A 323 -4.49 17.08 -1.49
CA LEU A 323 -4.38 15.63 -1.67
C LEU A 323 -3.03 15.27 -2.31
N MET A 324 -2.20 14.56 -1.56
CA MET A 324 -0.85 14.13 -1.96
C MET A 324 -0.80 12.60 -2.06
N GLN A 325 -0.01 12.04 -2.99
CA GLN A 325 0.11 10.59 -3.16
C GLN A 325 1.57 10.18 -3.29
N PHE A 326 2.11 9.56 -2.25
CA PHE A 326 3.53 9.19 -2.10
C PHE A 326 3.73 7.74 -1.58
N GLY A 327 2.71 6.89 -1.67
CA GLY A 327 2.74 5.53 -1.13
C GLY A 327 2.57 5.48 0.40
N LEU A 328 2.86 4.31 0.99
CA LEU A 328 2.89 4.11 2.44
C LEU A 328 4.28 4.40 3.01
N PRO A 329 4.40 5.02 4.21
CA PRO A 329 5.68 5.10 4.92
C PRO A 329 6.22 3.70 5.22
N VAL A 330 7.40 3.39 4.68
CA VAL A 330 8.18 2.17 4.95
C VAL A 330 9.48 2.54 5.65
N ARG A 331 10.03 1.59 6.41
CA ARG A 331 11.26 1.78 7.20
C ARG A 331 12.46 2.09 6.30
N ASP A 332 13.42 2.82 6.85
CA ASP A 332 14.72 3.17 6.24
C ASP A 332 15.43 1.99 5.55
N ALA A 333 15.45 0.83 6.20
CA ALA A 333 16.00 -0.41 5.67
C ALA A 333 15.34 -0.91 4.36
N PHE A 334 14.26 -0.28 3.88
CA PHE A 334 13.63 -0.55 2.59
C PHE A 334 13.91 0.52 1.52
N TRP A 335 14.54 1.66 1.85
CA TRP A 335 14.73 2.74 0.87
C TRP A 335 15.87 2.46 -0.12
N GLU A 336 16.87 1.69 0.31
CA GLU A 336 18.01 1.30 -0.54
C GLU A 336 17.71 0.08 -1.41
N GLU A 337 18.37 0.01 -2.57
CA GLU A 337 18.26 -1.15 -3.47
C GLU A 337 18.62 -2.45 -2.76
N SER A 338 17.97 -3.55 -3.15
CA SER A 338 18.22 -4.85 -2.53
C SER A 338 19.63 -5.34 -2.86
N SER A 339 20.40 -5.67 -1.82
CA SER A 339 21.66 -6.40 -1.94
C SER A 339 21.48 -7.73 -2.72
N ASP A 340 22.58 -8.26 -3.27
CA ASP A 340 22.54 -9.53 -4.01
C ASP A 340 21.88 -10.66 -3.18
N LYS A 341 20.88 -11.32 -3.78
CA LYS A 341 20.07 -12.34 -3.09
C LYS A 341 20.94 -13.45 -2.49
N GLN A 342 21.98 -13.90 -3.20
CA GLN A 342 22.80 -15.02 -2.75
C GLN A 342 23.69 -14.61 -1.56
N ALA A 343 24.26 -13.42 -1.59
CA ALA A 343 25.01 -12.85 -0.47
C ALA A 343 24.11 -12.65 0.77
N VAL A 344 22.88 -12.14 0.61
CA VAL A 344 21.92 -12.02 1.73
C VAL A 344 21.52 -13.41 2.25
N GLN A 345 21.25 -14.38 1.36
CA GLN A 345 20.98 -15.75 1.76
C GLN A 345 22.11 -16.35 2.60
N GLN A 346 23.37 -16.26 2.17
CA GLN A 346 24.52 -16.74 2.94
C GLN A 346 24.61 -16.09 4.32
N ARG A 347 24.49 -14.76 4.38
CA ARG A 347 24.52 -13.98 5.63
C ARG A 347 23.41 -14.36 6.61
N LEU A 348 22.24 -14.70 6.09
CA LEU A 348 21.12 -15.21 6.90
C LEU A 348 21.24 -16.70 7.25
N GLY A 349 22.25 -17.43 6.76
CA GLY A 349 22.40 -18.88 6.97
C GLY A 349 21.43 -19.71 6.13
N LEU A 350 21.06 -19.22 4.95
CA LEU A 350 20.31 -19.91 3.91
C LEU A 350 21.26 -20.41 2.81
N LYS A 351 20.88 -21.47 2.10
CA LYS A 351 21.63 -21.99 0.94
C LYS A 351 21.54 -20.98 -0.22
N ALA A 352 22.69 -20.53 -0.69
CA ALA A 352 22.81 -19.59 -1.80
C ALA A 352 22.17 -20.12 -3.09
N GLY A 353 21.42 -19.26 -3.79
CA GLY A 353 20.79 -19.58 -5.07
C GLY A 353 19.55 -20.48 -4.97
N VAL A 354 19.31 -21.12 -3.82
CA VAL A 354 18.12 -21.96 -3.61
C VAL A 354 16.90 -21.06 -3.46
N ARG A 355 15.77 -21.51 -4.02
CA ARG A 355 14.50 -20.78 -3.98
C ARG A 355 13.96 -20.72 -2.56
N THR A 356 13.55 -19.55 -2.11
CA THR A 356 13.05 -19.32 -0.75
C THR A 356 11.63 -18.75 -0.76
N ALA A 357 10.71 -19.44 -0.09
CA ALA A 357 9.38 -18.95 0.25
C ALA A 357 9.37 -18.38 1.66
N LEU A 358 9.12 -17.08 1.80
CA LEU A 358 8.93 -16.42 3.08
C LEU A 358 7.44 -16.46 3.46
N ILE A 359 7.13 -16.95 4.66
CA ILE A 359 5.76 -17.10 5.15
C ILE A 359 5.64 -16.31 6.46
N VAL A 360 4.88 -15.23 6.46
CA VAL A 360 4.77 -14.31 7.60
C VAL A 360 3.39 -14.45 8.26
N GLY A 361 3.39 -14.84 9.53
CA GLY A 361 2.23 -14.71 10.40
C GLY A 361 2.11 -13.26 10.87
N GLY A 362 0.95 -12.63 10.61
CA GLY A 362 0.67 -11.30 11.15
C GLY A 362 0.67 -11.27 12.69
N GLY A 363 1.06 -10.14 13.28
CA GLY A 363 1.28 -10.00 14.73
C GLY A 363 0.10 -10.36 15.64
N ASP A 364 -1.13 -10.33 15.13
CA ASP A 364 -2.33 -10.73 15.88
C ASP A 364 -2.50 -12.25 16.05
N GLY A 365 -1.65 -13.07 15.40
CA GLY A 365 -1.69 -14.53 15.47
C GLY A 365 -2.87 -15.19 14.74
N VAL A 366 -3.64 -14.42 13.97
CA VAL A 366 -4.82 -14.90 13.22
C VAL A 366 -4.40 -15.46 11.86
N GLY A 367 -4.60 -16.76 11.65
CA GLY A 367 -4.40 -17.39 10.35
C GLY A 367 -4.17 -18.90 10.40
N LYS A 368 -3.78 -19.46 9.25
CA LYS A 368 -3.45 -20.88 9.09
C LYS A 368 -1.94 -21.11 8.92
N LEU A 369 -1.13 -20.37 9.68
CA LEU A 369 0.33 -20.30 9.46
C LEU A 369 0.97 -21.70 9.46
N HIS A 370 0.62 -22.54 10.44
CA HIS A 370 1.05 -23.93 10.52
C HIS A 370 0.66 -24.75 9.28
N ASP A 371 -0.63 -24.79 8.92
CA ASP A 371 -1.10 -25.53 7.73
C ASP A 371 -0.43 -25.05 6.43
N ILE A 372 -0.16 -23.75 6.31
CA ILE A 372 0.48 -23.15 5.14
C ILE A 372 1.94 -23.57 5.07
N ALA A 373 2.71 -23.39 6.15
CA ALA A 373 4.12 -23.76 6.18
C ALA A 373 4.33 -25.26 5.94
N THR A 374 3.57 -26.11 6.63
CA THR A 374 3.61 -27.57 6.45
C THR A 374 3.24 -27.96 5.03
N LYS A 375 2.14 -27.47 4.45
CA LYS A 375 1.76 -27.84 3.07
C LYS A 375 2.72 -27.30 2.01
N VAL A 376 3.37 -26.17 2.22
CA VAL A 376 4.43 -25.68 1.31
C VAL A 376 5.66 -26.60 1.38
N ALA A 377 6.12 -26.95 2.59
CA ALA A 377 7.27 -27.85 2.76
C ALA A 377 6.99 -29.27 2.23
N ASP A 378 5.84 -29.85 2.57
CA ASP A 378 5.37 -31.14 2.04
C ASP A 378 5.41 -31.18 0.51
N ARG A 379 4.95 -30.09 -0.12
CA ARG A 379 4.78 -30.03 -1.57
C ARG A 379 6.12 -29.86 -2.31
N LEU A 380 7.03 -29.05 -1.77
CA LEU A 380 8.40 -28.97 -2.28
C LEU A 380 9.08 -30.34 -2.22
N ALA A 381 8.91 -31.07 -1.11
CA ALA A 381 9.47 -32.41 -0.95
C ALA A 381 8.83 -33.44 -1.90
N SER A 382 7.50 -33.42 -2.08
CA SER A 382 6.78 -34.36 -2.95
C SER A 382 7.07 -34.15 -4.43
N ASP A 383 7.31 -32.90 -4.83
CA ASP A 383 7.64 -32.53 -6.21
C ASP A 383 9.15 -32.63 -6.49
N HIS A 384 9.93 -33.15 -5.53
CA HIS A 384 11.40 -33.26 -5.56
C HIS A 384 12.10 -31.94 -5.92
N HIS A 385 11.54 -30.82 -5.45
CA HIS A 385 12.03 -29.48 -5.75
C HIS A 385 12.85 -28.93 -4.58
N PRO A 386 14.18 -28.77 -4.71
CA PRO A 386 15.00 -28.22 -3.64
C PRO A 386 14.57 -26.78 -3.35
N GLY A 387 14.31 -26.47 -2.08
CA GLY A 387 13.65 -25.23 -1.70
C GLY A 387 13.80 -24.91 -0.23
N GLN A 388 13.53 -23.66 0.13
CA GLN A 388 13.64 -23.16 1.49
C GLN A 388 12.32 -22.53 1.91
N VAL A 389 11.88 -22.81 3.13
CA VAL A 389 10.68 -22.23 3.72
C VAL A 389 11.10 -21.49 4.98
N VAL A 390 10.99 -20.16 4.96
CA VAL A 390 11.25 -19.31 6.14
C VAL A 390 9.91 -18.92 6.73
N VAL A 391 9.66 -19.25 8.00
CA VAL A 391 8.39 -18.96 8.68
C VAL A 391 8.62 -17.95 9.79
N VAL A 392 8.10 -16.74 9.65
CA VAL A 392 8.18 -15.68 10.66
C VAL A 392 6.89 -15.67 11.47
N CYS A 393 6.98 -16.07 12.74
CA CYS A 393 5.85 -16.13 13.66
C CYS A 393 5.57 -14.81 14.40
N GLY A 394 6.47 -13.83 14.29
CA GLY A 394 6.37 -12.58 15.03
C GLY A 394 6.41 -12.82 16.54
N THR A 395 5.52 -12.16 17.27
CA THR A 395 5.36 -12.32 18.73
C THR A 395 4.57 -13.57 19.14
N ASN A 396 4.10 -14.40 18.20
CA ASN A 396 3.32 -15.61 18.49
C ASN A 396 4.21 -16.79 18.87
N ASN A 397 4.79 -16.76 20.07
CA ASN A 397 5.69 -17.80 20.57
C ASN A 397 5.07 -19.20 20.57
N LYS A 398 3.77 -19.34 20.89
CA LYS A 398 3.06 -20.64 20.83
C LYS A 398 3.04 -21.25 19.43
N MET A 399 2.88 -20.42 18.41
CA MET A 399 2.94 -20.86 17.00
C MET A 399 4.38 -21.19 16.60
N ARG A 400 5.37 -20.43 17.09
CA ARG A 400 6.80 -20.73 16.88
C ARG A 400 7.16 -22.10 17.46
N GLU A 401 6.85 -22.35 18.73
CA GLU A 401 7.09 -23.62 19.43
C GLU A 401 6.41 -24.80 18.71
N ALA A 402 5.16 -24.64 18.26
CA ALA A 402 4.45 -25.68 17.51
C ALA A 402 5.07 -26.00 16.14
N LEU A 403 5.66 -25.00 15.47
CA LEU A 403 6.38 -25.16 14.20
C LEU A 403 7.81 -25.69 14.40
N GLU A 404 8.48 -25.32 15.49
CA GLU A 404 9.81 -25.83 15.89
C GLU A 404 9.72 -27.32 16.27
N ALA A 405 8.61 -27.75 16.88
CA ALA A 405 8.32 -29.16 17.20
C ALA A 405 7.77 -29.97 16.00
N HIS A 406 7.55 -29.37 14.84
CA HIS A 406 7.01 -30.07 13.68
C HIS A 406 8.07 -30.95 12.99
N ALA A 407 7.69 -32.16 12.61
CA ALA A 407 8.55 -33.08 11.87
C ALA A 407 8.62 -32.70 10.38
N TRP A 408 9.53 -31.78 10.04
CA TRP A 408 9.77 -31.33 8.67
C TRP A 408 10.34 -32.44 7.76
N PRO A 409 10.18 -32.32 6.42
CA PRO A 409 10.83 -33.23 5.47
C PRO A 409 12.34 -33.34 5.73
N GLY A 410 12.85 -34.56 5.87
CA GLY A 410 14.25 -34.81 6.24
C GLY A 410 15.26 -34.33 5.19
N GLU A 411 16.54 -34.27 5.56
CA GLU A 411 17.61 -33.66 4.75
C GLU A 411 17.69 -34.17 3.29
N GLY A 412 17.42 -35.46 3.07
CA GLY A 412 17.38 -36.09 1.75
C GLY A 412 16.28 -35.58 0.81
N SER A 413 15.31 -34.80 1.30
CA SER A 413 14.27 -34.16 0.49
C SER A 413 14.76 -32.92 -0.28
N GLY A 414 15.91 -32.35 0.11
CA GLY A 414 16.38 -31.06 -0.41
C GLY A 414 15.60 -29.84 0.09
N VAL A 415 14.59 -30.01 0.94
CA VAL A 415 13.82 -28.93 1.56
C VAL A 415 14.46 -28.52 2.89
N ASN A 416 14.63 -27.21 3.10
CA ASN A 416 15.10 -26.65 4.37
C ASN A 416 14.01 -25.75 4.96
N VAL A 417 13.65 -25.94 6.24
CA VAL A 417 12.63 -25.12 6.90
C VAL A 417 13.25 -24.41 8.10
N ARG A 418 13.08 -23.08 8.14
CA ARG A 418 13.56 -22.23 9.22
C ARG A 418 12.42 -21.49 9.87
N VAL A 419 12.17 -21.79 11.14
CA VAL A 419 11.18 -21.12 11.97
C VAL A 419 11.84 -19.95 12.71
N LEU A 420 11.16 -18.81 12.77
CA LEU A 420 11.65 -17.57 13.38
C LEU A 420 10.55 -16.95 14.25
N GLY A 421 10.95 -16.25 15.31
CA GLY A 421 10.05 -15.42 16.12
C GLY A 421 9.82 -14.06 15.48
N PHE A 422 10.02 -12.99 16.25
CA PHE A 422 10.09 -11.62 15.76
C PHE A 422 11.45 -11.36 15.12
N VAL A 423 11.48 -10.60 14.01
CA VAL A 423 12.70 -10.20 13.30
C VAL A 423 12.65 -8.69 13.04
N SER A 424 13.77 -8.00 13.26
CA SER A 424 13.92 -6.58 12.93
C SER A 424 14.27 -6.38 11.45
N ASN A 425 15.22 -7.17 10.94
CA ASN A 425 15.77 -7.17 9.58
C ASN A 425 14.85 -7.82 8.52
N MET A 426 13.56 -7.49 8.52
CA MET A 426 12.57 -8.05 7.58
C MET A 426 12.93 -7.75 6.11
N ASP A 427 13.58 -6.63 5.85
CA ASP A 427 14.11 -6.23 4.55
C ASP A 427 15.09 -7.26 3.97
N GLU A 428 15.95 -7.85 4.82
CA GLU A 428 16.89 -8.89 4.43
C GLU A 428 16.17 -10.21 4.14
N TRP A 429 15.20 -10.58 5.00
CA TRP A 429 14.39 -11.79 4.79
C TRP A 429 13.57 -11.71 3.51
N MET A 430 13.00 -10.53 3.20
CA MET A 430 12.33 -10.29 1.92
C MET A 430 13.32 -10.31 0.75
N SER A 431 14.49 -9.68 0.87
CA SER A 431 15.52 -9.66 -0.19
C SER A 431 16.12 -11.03 -0.49
N ALA A 432 16.19 -11.92 0.50
CA ALA A 432 16.65 -13.31 0.36
C ALA A 432 15.60 -14.27 -0.24
N SER A 433 14.40 -13.78 -0.52
CA SER A 433 13.22 -14.57 -0.88
C SER A 433 12.75 -14.37 -2.32
N ASP A 434 12.07 -15.37 -2.85
CA ASP A 434 11.52 -15.39 -4.21
C ASP A 434 10.01 -15.15 -4.25
N LEU A 435 9.32 -15.37 -3.13
CA LEU A 435 7.91 -15.05 -2.92
C LEU A 435 7.61 -14.87 -1.43
N LEU A 436 6.57 -14.07 -1.15
CA LEU A 436 6.04 -13.82 0.18
C LEU A 436 4.62 -14.40 0.30
N VAL A 437 4.36 -15.19 1.33
CA VAL A 437 3.02 -15.58 1.75
C VAL A 437 2.67 -14.84 3.04
N THR A 438 1.59 -14.07 3.06
CA THR A 438 1.22 -13.25 4.23
C THR A 438 -0.29 -13.01 4.31
N LYS A 439 -0.77 -12.26 5.32
CA LYS A 439 -2.10 -11.63 5.32
C LYS A 439 -2.07 -10.34 4.49
N ALA A 440 -3.23 -9.78 4.13
CA ALA A 440 -3.34 -8.53 3.39
C ALA A 440 -3.05 -7.27 4.23
N GLY A 441 -1.98 -7.29 5.03
CA GLY A 441 -1.54 -6.18 5.86
C GLY A 441 -0.88 -5.08 5.00
N PRO A 442 -1.32 -3.82 5.10
CA PRO A 442 -0.93 -2.76 4.16
C PRO A 442 0.58 -2.48 4.18
N GLY A 443 1.20 -2.37 5.36
CA GLY A 443 2.64 -2.15 5.49
C GLY A 443 3.48 -3.29 4.90
N THR A 444 3.10 -4.54 5.15
CA THR A 444 3.81 -5.72 4.58
C THR A 444 3.67 -5.82 3.06
N ILE A 445 2.53 -5.38 2.49
CA ILE A 445 2.36 -5.27 1.04
C ILE A 445 3.30 -4.18 0.49
N ALA A 446 3.38 -3.00 1.13
CA ALA A 446 4.29 -1.94 0.71
C ALA A 446 5.78 -2.33 0.79
N GLU A 447 6.21 -2.95 1.90
CA GLU A 447 7.56 -3.51 2.06
C GLU A 447 7.89 -4.51 0.94
N ALA A 448 6.95 -5.38 0.58
CA ALA A 448 7.10 -6.32 -0.53
C ALA A 448 7.14 -5.62 -1.91
N CYS A 449 6.30 -4.60 -2.14
CA CYS A 449 6.31 -3.78 -3.37
C CYS A 449 7.69 -3.17 -3.60
N THR A 450 8.27 -2.55 -2.57
CA THR A 450 9.58 -1.91 -2.62
C THR A 450 10.68 -2.92 -2.96
N ARG A 451 10.63 -4.13 -2.40
CA ARG A 451 11.56 -5.23 -2.75
C ARG A 451 11.25 -5.89 -4.11
N GLY A 452 10.06 -5.65 -4.68
CA GLY A 452 9.58 -6.34 -5.89
C GLY A 452 9.26 -7.82 -5.65
N LEU A 453 8.94 -8.20 -4.42
CA LEU A 453 8.74 -9.57 -3.98
C LEU A 453 7.29 -10.00 -4.24
N PRO A 454 7.01 -10.98 -5.13
CA PRO A 454 5.65 -11.42 -5.43
C PRO A 454 4.90 -11.92 -4.20
N VAL A 455 3.64 -11.51 -4.04
CA VAL A 455 2.85 -11.81 -2.83
C VAL A 455 1.73 -12.83 -3.09
N ILE A 456 1.59 -13.79 -2.18
CA ILE A 456 0.41 -14.65 -2.05
C ILE A 456 -0.32 -14.28 -0.76
N LEU A 457 -1.46 -13.61 -0.91
CA LEU A 457 -2.35 -13.25 0.18
C LEU A 457 -3.14 -14.49 0.64
N SER A 458 -2.92 -14.90 1.88
CA SER A 458 -3.52 -16.08 2.51
C SER A 458 -4.80 -15.78 3.29
N SER A 459 -4.90 -14.56 3.83
CA SER A 459 -6.00 -14.07 4.65
C SER A 459 -6.07 -12.54 4.62
N PHE A 460 -7.14 -11.98 5.18
CA PHE A 460 -7.30 -10.55 5.43
C PHE A 460 -8.27 -10.36 6.60
N LEU A 461 -8.13 -9.27 7.34
CA LEU A 461 -9.09 -8.84 8.34
C LEU A 461 -10.34 -8.23 7.64
N PRO A 462 -11.56 -8.76 7.85
CA PRO A 462 -12.76 -8.29 7.15
C PRO A 462 -13.02 -6.78 7.34
N GLY A 463 -13.48 -6.12 6.28
CA GLY A 463 -13.68 -4.66 6.26
C GLY A 463 -12.37 -3.90 6.08
N GLN A 464 -11.49 -3.93 7.08
CA GLN A 464 -10.26 -3.12 7.12
C GLN A 464 -9.24 -3.49 6.03
N GLU A 465 -8.88 -4.77 5.90
CA GLU A 465 -7.87 -5.24 4.94
C GLU A 465 -8.49 -5.80 3.65
N ALA A 466 -9.82 -5.85 3.53
CA ALA A 466 -10.50 -6.52 2.42
C ALA A 466 -10.19 -5.89 1.05
N GLY A 467 -10.11 -4.56 0.97
CA GLY A 467 -9.75 -3.84 -0.26
C GLY A 467 -8.26 -3.96 -0.63
N ASN A 468 -7.40 -4.42 0.28
CA ASN A 468 -5.99 -4.68 -0.02
C ASN A 468 -5.81 -5.91 -0.93
N VAL A 469 -6.82 -6.78 -1.03
CA VAL A 469 -6.82 -7.93 -1.95
C VAL A 469 -6.89 -7.49 -3.43
N PRO A 470 -7.93 -6.77 -3.90
CA PRO A 470 -7.98 -6.28 -5.28
C PRO A 470 -6.80 -5.37 -5.61
N TYR A 471 -6.32 -4.55 -4.66
CA TYR A 471 -5.10 -3.77 -4.86
C TYR A 471 -3.88 -4.62 -5.30
N VAL A 472 -3.71 -5.82 -4.74
CA VAL A 472 -2.62 -6.74 -5.10
C VAL A 472 -2.92 -7.55 -6.37
N THR A 473 -4.15 -8.03 -6.56
CA THR A 473 -4.49 -8.89 -7.71
C THR A 473 -4.62 -8.13 -9.01
N ASP A 474 -5.23 -6.94 -8.96
CA ASP A 474 -5.65 -6.19 -10.14
C ASP A 474 -4.48 -5.39 -10.73
N ASN A 475 -3.51 -5.02 -9.90
CA ASN A 475 -2.20 -4.51 -10.32
C ASN A 475 -1.18 -5.61 -10.65
N HIS A 476 -1.61 -6.89 -10.69
CA HIS A 476 -0.78 -8.06 -10.99
C HIS A 476 0.46 -8.23 -10.10
N PHE A 477 0.43 -7.67 -8.89
CA PHE A 477 1.52 -7.77 -7.92
C PHE A 477 1.48 -9.09 -7.11
N GLY A 478 0.36 -9.81 -7.16
CA GLY A 478 0.23 -11.07 -6.43
C GLY A 478 -1.07 -11.83 -6.68
N LEU A 479 -1.33 -12.82 -5.82
CA LEU A 479 -2.52 -13.68 -5.87
C LEU A 479 -3.19 -13.74 -4.49
N TYR A 480 -4.50 -14.01 -4.46
CA TYR A 480 -5.21 -14.40 -3.25
C TYR A 480 -5.55 -15.90 -3.28
N ARG A 481 -5.23 -16.63 -2.20
CA ARG A 481 -5.50 -18.06 -2.03
C ARG A 481 -5.83 -18.37 -0.57
N LYS A 482 -7.08 -18.77 -0.29
CA LYS A 482 -7.57 -19.04 1.07
C LYS A 482 -7.20 -20.43 1.63
N LYS A 483 -6.84 -21.38 0.76
CA LYS A 483 -6.54 -22.77 1.18
C LYS A 483 -5.03 -23.02 1.20
N PRO A 484 -4.47 -23.59 2.28
CA PRO A 484 -3.04 -23.95 2.37
C PRO A 484 -2.53 -24.80 1.21
N ARG A 485 -3.32 -25.77 0.75
CA ARG A 485 -3.05 -26.58 -0.46
C ARG A 485 -2.82 -25.71 -1.71
N ASP A 486 -3.67 -24.71 -1.91
CA ASP A 486 -3.66 -23.92 -3.14
C ASP A 486 -2.48 -22.94 -3.08
N ILE A 487 -2.21 -22.35 -1.92
CA ILE A 487 -0.96 -21.59 -1.65
C ILE A 487 0.28 -22.45 -1.97
N ALA A 488 0.35 -23.67 -1.42
CA ALA A 488 1.47 -24.58 -1.64
C ALA A 488 1.68 -24.93 -3.11
N HIS A 489 0.60 -25.07 -3.89
CA HIS A 489 0.69 -25.21 -5.35
C HIS A 489 1.34 -23.99 -6.00
N GLU A 490 0.86 -22.77 -5.73
CA GLU A 490 1.44 -21.55 -6.30
C GLU A 490 2.92 -21.35 -5.91
N CYS A 491 3.28 -21.66 -4.66
CA CYS A 491 4.67 -21.56 -4.16
C CYS A 491 5.66 -22.42 -4.96
N CYS A 492 5.20 -23.58 -5.46
CA CYS A 492 6.02 -24.56 -6.19
C CYS A 492 6.02 -24.34 -7.72
N LEU A 493 5.25 -23.39 -8.25
CA LEU A 493 5.26 -23.10 -9.69
C LEU A 493 6.61 -22.50 -10.14
N PRO A 494 7.11 -22.78 -11.35
CA PRO A 494 8.35 -22.22 -11.86
C PRO A 494 8.43 -20.69 -11.76
N PRO A 495 9.64 -20.11 -11.61
CA PRO A 495 9.81 -18.66 -11.70
C PRO A 495 9.22 -18.13 -13.01
N GLY A 496 8.54 -16.99 -12.96
CA GLY A 496 7.90 -16.39 -14.13
C GLY A 496 6.42 -16.78 -14.35
N VAL A 497 5.89 -17.78 -13.62
CA VAL A 497 4.48 -18.23 -13.78
C VAL A 497 3.49 -17.46 -12.89
N LEU A 498 3.97 -16.84 -11.80
CA LEU A 498 3.16 -15.88 -11.03
C LEU A 498 2.96 -14.58 -11.86
N PRO A 499 1.81 -13.87 -11.71
CA PRO A 499 1.45 -12.73 -12.58
C PRO A 499 2.46 -11.56 -12.63
N THR A 500 3.36 -11.50 -11.64
CA THR A 500 4.40 -10.48 -11.50
C THR A 500 5.49 -10.49 -12.57
N SER A 501 5.60 -11.56 -13.37
CA SER A 501 6.73 -11.79 -14.27
C SER A 501 6.87 -10.74 -15.38
N GLU A 502 5.75 -10.24 -15.91
CA GLU A 502 5.76 -9.17 -16.93
C GLU A 502 6.20 -7.81 -16.37
N LEU A 503 6.01 -7.56 -15.07
CA LEU A 503 6.45 -6.33 -14.40
C LEU A 503 7.95 -6.38 -14.05
N VAL A 504 8.44 -7.52 -13.55
CA VAL A 504 9.87 -7.70 -13.24
C VAL A 504 10.71 -7.72 -14.53
N GLY A 505 10.20 -8.29 -15.63
CA GLY A 505 10.88 -8.30 -16.93
C GLY A 505 11.16 -6.91 -17.52
N ARG A 506 10.43 -5.87 -17.11
CA ARG A 506 10.66 -4.48 -17.53
C ARG A 506 11.74 -3.73 -16.72
N ARG A 507 12.34 -4.35 -15.70
CA ARG A 507 13.34 -3.68 -14.82
C ARG A 507 14.69 -3.36 -15.48
N LYS A 508 14.93 -3.73 -16.75
CA LYS A 508 16.10 -3.25 -17.52
C LYS A 508 15.81 -1.89 -18.19
N GLY A 509 15.73 -0.83 -17.36
CA GLY A 509 15.68 0.56 -17.82
C GLY A 509 14.34 1.29 -17.60
N GLY A 510 14.03 1.61 -16.34
CA GLY A 510 12.89 2.47 -16.01
C GLY A 510 12.81 2.77 -14.51
N SER A 511 12.65 4.05 -14.15
CA SER A 511 12.50 4.52 -12.76
C SER A 511 11.33 3.81 -12.04
N ALA A 512 11.54 3.45 -10.77
CA ALA A 512 10.59 2.71 -9.92
C ALA A 512 9.30 3.49 -9.52
N SER A 513 9.09 4.68 -10.08
CA SER A 513 8.13 5.71 -9.65
C SER A 513 6.66 5.50 -10.08
N LYS A 514 6.21 4.26 -10.32
CA LYS A 514 4.86 3.96 -10.83
C LYS A 514 4.07 2.87 -10.10
N CYS A 515 4.60 2.31 -9.01
CA CYS A 515 3.92 1.25 -8.26
C CYS A 515 3.87 1.47 -6.74
N CYS A 516 4.44 2.59 -6.26
CA CYS A 516 4.41 3.10 -4.90
C CYS A 516 4.04 4.59 -4.96
#